data_AF-K1XGV1-F1
#
_entry.id   AF-K1XGV1-F1
#
_cell.length_a   1.000
_cell.length_b   1.000
_cell.length_c   1.000
_cell.angle_alpha   90.00
_cell.angle_beta   90.00
_cell.angle_gamma   90.00
#
_symmetry.space_group_name_H-M   'P 1'
#
loop_
_entity.id
_entity.type
_entity.pdbx_description
1 polymer ?
#
loop_
_entity_poly.entity_id
_entity_poly.type
_entity_poly.pdbx_seq_one_letter_code
_entity_poly.pdbx_strand_id
1 'polypeptide(L)'
;MYPIPPTETLVETKTCRHCAVSFPITDKDLEFYEKVSPVFNGQKYLIPTPTLCPDCRQQRRLSFRNERKLYKRKCDATGRDIISIYSPDKPFKVYHQDFWWSDKWDPMEHGRDFDFGRGFFEQFGELMGEVPHMSISIDNSVNSDYSNFILNSKNCYLVYGAGNCEDMIYADFVINCKQSMDCSHTNDCISCYEAINCDECFGCSYSINCSNCTDCIGCSDCTWCKYCIRCTDLQNTEYAIDNTPVTKEAYLKEFAVIQKTNWLYKETSQVNNIGSENVTGSHIINSQNCHECRDITDSQDLRFCHFVSNGSDCYDLDFMWSLWGELGYELCTSAGTKYSFWTYICRMCTRIFLSQECRSCEDCFGCIGLRNAQYCILNKQYTKEEYEALVPKIIKHM
;
A
#
# COMPACT_ATOMS: atom_id res chain seq x y z
N MET A 1 4.56 2.24 26.63
CA MET A 1 5.99 1.87 26.57
C MET A 1 6.11 0.85 25.46
N TYR A 2 6.97 1.07 24.46
CA TYR A 2 7.11 0.11 23.36
C TYR A 2 7.70 -1.20 23.90
N PRO A 3 7.12 -2.36 23.58
CA PRO A 3 7.68 -3.65 24.00
C PRO A 3 8.99 -3.93 23.25
N ILE A 4 9.96 -4.49 23.96
CA ILE A 4 11.19 -5.04 23.37
C ILE A 4 10.98 -6.56 23.30
N PRO A 5 11.10 -7.21 22.13
CA PRO A 5 10.95 -8.65 22.04
C PRO A 5 12.00 -9.40 22.87
N PRO A 6 11.71 -10.63 23.35
CA PRO A 6 12.65 -11.42 24.17
C PRO A 6 13.97 -11.78 23.47
N THR A 7 14.04 -11.57 22.15
CA THR A 7 15.19 -11.82 21.27
C THR A 7 16.07 -10.58 21.03
N GLU A 8 15.73 -9.41 21.59
CA GLU A 8 16.39 -8.13 21.32
C GLU A 8 16.99 -7.50 22.58
N THR A 9 18.17 -6.89 22.43
CA THR A 9 18.88 -6.18 23.50
C THR A 9 18.63 -4.67 23.40
N LEU A 10 18.22 -4.02 24.50
CA LEU A 10 18.15 -2.56 24.57
C LEU A 10 19.56 -1.93 24.49
N VAL A 11 19.79 -1.06 23.50
CA VAL A 11 21.06 -0.33 23.33
C VAL A 11 20.96 1.09 23.88
N GLU A 12 19.94 1.86 23.45
CA GLU A 12 19.67 3.21 23.97
C GLU A 12 18.16 3.45 24.14
N THR A 13 17.78 4.40 25.00
CA THR A 13 16.41 4.94 25.06
C THR A 13 16.43 6.37 24.59
N LYS A 14 15.74 6.67 23.49
CA LYS A 14 15.61 8.02 22.93
C LYS A 14 14.32 8.69 23.34
N THR A 15 14.29 10.01 23.25
CA THR A 15 13.08 10.84 23.41
C THR A 15 12.61 11.31 22.03
N CYS A 16 11.35 11.08 21.68
CA CYS A 16 10.78 11.51 20.40
C CYS A 16 10.76 13.04 20.27
N ARG A 17 11.38 13.58 19.22
CA ARG A 17 11.42 15.03 18.95
C ARG A 17 10.04 15.67 18.74
N HIS A 18 9.02 14.89 18.38
CA HIS A 18 7.67 15.40 18.14
C HIS A 18 6.75 15.31 19.36
N CYS A 19 6.59 14.12 19.95
CA CYS A 19 5.63 13.88 21.04
C CYS A 19 6.26 13.74 22.44
N ALA A 20 7.59 13.88 22.57
CA ALA A 20 8.36 13.69 23.80
C ALA A 20 8.26 12.29 24.46
N VAL A 21 7.58 11.32 23.86
CA VAL A 21 7.52 9.93 24.33
C VAL A 21 8.89 9.25 24.19
N SER A 22 9.30 8.51 25.22
CA SER A 22 10.52 7.69 25.18
C SER A 22 10.32 6.40 24.38
N PHE A 23 11.28 6.06 23.53
CA PHE A 23 11.27 4.86 22.69
C PHE A 23 12.65 4.16 22.71
N PRO A 24 12.68 2.80 22.66
CA PRO A 24 13.93 2.05 22.62
C PRO A 24 14.59 2.14 21.23
N ILE A 25 15.89 1.87 21.22
CA ILE A 25 16.66 1.41 20.06
C ILE A 25 17.32 0.10 20.47
N THR A 26 17.17 -0.95 19.68
CA THR A 26 17.72 -2.28 19.97
C THR A 26 19.00 -2.59 19.20
N ASP A 27 19.62 -3.73 19.50
CA ASP A 27 20.65 -4.34 18.66
C ASP A 27 20.14 -4.61 17.23
N LYS A 28 18.88 -5.03 17.08
CA LYS A 28 18.25 -5.24 15.76
C LYS A 28 17.92 -3.96 15.00
N ASP A 29 17.58 -2.86 15.68
CA ASP A 29 17.59 -1.53 15.06
C ASP A 29 18.97 -1.24 14.43
N LEU A 30 20.06 -1.45 15.18
CA LEU A 30 21.42 -1.16 14.68
C LEU A 30 21.85 -2.08 13.52
N GLU A 31 21.59 -3.38 13.62
CA GLU A 31 21.81 -4.31 12.51
C GLU A 31 21.06 -3.88 11.24
N PHE A 32 19.82 -3.41 11.38
CA PHE A 32 19.03 -2.91 10.25
C PHE A 32 19.64 -1.66 9.60
N TYR A 33 19.97 -0.62 10.38
CA TYR A 33 20.54 0.60 9.82
C TYR A 33 21.92 0.36 9.17
N GLU A 34 22.76 -0.50 9.75
CA GLU A 34 24.02 -0.94 9.14
C GLU A 34 23.78 -1.69 7.82
N LYS A 35 22.76 -2.55 7.74
CA LYS A 35 22.43 -3.35 6.56
C LYS A 35 21.91 -2.51 5.40
N VAL A 36 21.07 -1.50 5.66
CA VAL A 36 20.43 -0.66 4.63
C VAL A 36 21.24 0.60 4.26
N SER A 37 22.37 0.85 4.93
CA SER A 37 23.27 1.99 4.67
C SER A 37 23.94 1.94 3.29
N PRO A 38 23.79 2.98 2.44
CA PRO A 38 24.24 2.96 1.04
C PRO A 38 25.77 2.98 0.90
N VAL A 39 26.24 2.51 -0.26
CA VAL A 39 27.66 2.45 -0.62
C VAL A 39 27.89 3.26 -1.90
N PHE A 40 28.83 4.21 -1.84
CA PHE A 40 29.31 4.98 -3.00
C PHE A 40 30.84 4.92 -3.03
N ASN A 41 31.46 4.68 -4.19
CA ASN A 41 32.91 4.48 -4.35
C ASN A 41 33.55 3.46 -3.38
N GLY A 42 32.80 2.42 -3.01
CA GLY A 42 33.23 1.42 -2.02
C GLY A 42 33.22 1.89 -0.56
N GLN A 43 32.88 3.14 -0.28
CA GLN A 43 32.64 3.65 1.08
C GLN A 43 31.15 3.47 1.44
N LYS A 44 30.86 2.85 2.59
CA LYS A 44 29.53 2.84 3.20
C LYS A 44 29.26 4.14 3.95
N TYR A 45 28.03 4.65 3.87
CA TYR A 45 27.57 5.86 4.57
C TYR A 45 26.46 5.48 5.55
N LEU A 46 26.77 5.57 6.85
CA LEU A 46 25.89 5.05 7.91
C LEU A 46 24.63 5.90 8.11
N ILE A 47 23.49 5.23 8.15
CA ILE A 47 22.18 5.84 8.45
C ILE A 47 22.03 5.97 9.97
N PRO A 48 21.69 7.17 10.50
CA PRO A 48 21.59 7.39 11.93
C PRO A 48 20.29 6.83 12.52
N THR A 49 20.35 6.35 13.77
CA THR A 49 19.15 5.88 14.51
C THR A 49 18.11 7.01 14.65
N PRO A 50 16.80 6.70 14.55
CA PRO A 50 15.75 7.71 14.36
C PRO A 50 15.65 8.74 15.50
N THR A 51 15.00 9.87 15.18
CA THR A 51 14.68 10.97 16.14
C THR A 51 13.19 11.05 16.48
N LEU A 52 12.39 10.15 15.91
CA LEU A 52 10.94 10.03 16.08
C LEU A 52 10.60 8.59 16.50
N CYS A 53 9.65 8.43 17.42
CA CYS A 53 9.06 7.13 17.75
C CYS A 53 8.17 6.61 16.59
N PRO A 54 7.92 5.29 16.50
CA PRO A 54 7.20 4.66 15.38
C PRO A 54 5.88 5.36 15.01
N ASP A 55 5.03 5.69 15.98
CA ASP A 55 3.72 6.32 15.73
C ASP A 55 3.84 7.69 15.05
N CYS A 56 4.86 8.48 15.42
CA CYS A 56 5.14 9.77 14.78
C CYS A 56 5.72 9.60 13.37
N ARG A 57 6.42 8.49 13.12
CA ARG A 57 6.92 8.13 11.79
C ARG A 57 5.76 7.70 10.88
N GLN A 58 4.81 6.91 11.40
CA GLN A 58 3.59 6.50 10.69
C GLN A 58 2.70 7.69 10.33
N GLN A 59 2.40 8.58 11.28
CA GLN A 59 1.62 9.80 11.01
C GLN A 59 2.24 10.66 9.90
N ARG A 60 3.58 10.76 9.87
CA ARG A 60 4.33 11.44 8.81
C ARG A 60 4.23 10.73 7.46
N ARG A 61 4.19 9.40 7.38
CA ARG A 61 4.00 8.68 6.09
C ARG A 61 2.60 8.87 5.54
N LEU A 62 1.59 8.60 6.36
CA LEU A 62 0.18 8.65 5.96
C LEU A 62 -0.28 10.04 5.48
N SER A 63 0.43 11.11 5.88
CA SER A 63 0.16 12.47 5.38
C SER A 63 0.44 12.66 3.88
N PHE A 64 1.27 11.81 3.26
CA PHE A 64 1.53 11.82 1.82
C PHE A 64 0.49 11.02 1.02
N ARG A 65 -0.06 9.92 1.59
CA ARG A 65 -0.99 9.03 0.88
C ARG A 65 -2.31 9.72 0.53
N ASN A 66 -2.96 10.31 1.53
CA ASN A 66 -4.31 10.91 1.46
C ASN A 66 -5.32 10.21 0.50
N GLU A 67 -5.75 8.99 0.86
CA GLU A 67 -6.86 8.33 0.17
C GLU A 67 -8.20 9.05 0.38
N ARG A 68 -8.45 9.54 1.61
CA ARG A 68 -9.80 9.82 2.10
C ARG A 68 -10.28 11.27 1.94
N LYS A 69 -9.49 12.17 1.33
CA LYS A 69 -9.90 13.57 1.07
C LYS A 69 -9.64 13.98 -0.37
N LEU A 70 -10.72 13.97 -1.15
CA LEU A 70 -10.76 14.50 -2.51
C LEU A 70 -11.24 15.97 -2.50
N TYR A 71 -10.55 16.82 -3.24
CA TYR A 71 -10.83 18.24 -3.37
C TYR A 71 -11.09 18.60 -4.84
N LYS A 72 -12.06 19.48 -5.09
CA LYS A 72 -12.21 20.12 -6.40
C LYS A 72 -11.21 21.28 -6.51
N ARG A 73 -10.33 21.25 -7.51
CA ARG A 73 -9.41 22.35 -7.86
C ARG A 73 -9.35 22.56 -9.37
N LYS A 74 -8.50 23.49 -9.83
CA LYS A 74 -8.12 23.59 -11.24
C LYS A 74 -6.84 22.80 -11.51
N CYS A 75 -6.72 22.27 -12.73
CA CYS A 75 -5.46 21.73 -13.26
C CYS A 75 -4.54 22.89 -13.61
N ASP A 76 -3.36 22.97 -12.99
CA ASP A 76 -2.46 24.13 -13.15
C ASP A 76 -1.87 24.24 -14.57
N ALA A 77 -1.85 23.14 -15.34
CA ALA A 77 -1.44 23.15 -16.76
C ALA A 77 -2.54 23.57 -17.75
N THR A 78 -3.82 23.41 -17.42
CA THR A 78 -4.92 23.47 -18.42
C THR A 78 -6.17 24.23 -17.99
N GLY A 79 -6.27 24.68 -16.74
CA GLY A 79 -7.42 25.44 -16.22
C GLY A 79 -8.74 24.66 -16.11
N ARG A 80 -8.81 23.38 -16.53
CA ARG A 80 -10.02 22.56 -16.33
C ARG A 80 -10.24 22.26 -14.84
N ASP A 81 -11.50 22.08 -14.46
CA ASP A 81 -11.84 21.53 -13.15
C ASP A 81 -11.35 20.08 -13.05
N ILE A 82 -10.79 19.73 -11.88
CA ILE A 82 -10.29 18.40 -11.56
C ILE A 82 -10.66 18.02 -10.13
N ILE A 83 -10.73 16.72 -9.89
CA ILE A 83 -10.69 16.13 -8.55
C ILE A 83 -9.21 15.87 -8.20
N SER A 84 -8.80 16.05 -6.94
CA SER A 84 -7.42 15.83 -6.52
C SER A 84 -7.29 15.53 -5.02
N ILE A 85 -6.23 14.81 -4.62
CA ILE A 85 -5.83 14.65 -3.21
C ILE A 85 -5.16 15.91 -2.61
N TYR A 86 -4.83 16.92 -3.42
CA TYR A 86 -4.14 18.13 -2.98
C TYR A 86 -5.13 19.29 -2.82
N SER A 87 -5.36 19.71 -1.57
CA SER A 87 -6.23 20.85 -1.23
C SER A 87 -5.81 22.14 -1.96
N PRO A 88 -6.77 22.95 -2.46
CA PRO A 88 -6.49 24.17 -3.23
C PRO A 88 -5.85 25.32 -2.40
N ASP A 89 -5.73 25.16 -1.08
CA ASP A 89 -5.02 26.11 -0.21
C ASP A 89 -3.51 25.79 -0.05
N LYS A 90 -2.99 24.78 -0.76
CA LYS A 90 -1.58 24.35 -0.70
C LYS A 90 -0.80 24.79 -1.93
N PRO A 91 0.50 25.13 -1.79
CA PRO A 91 1.29 25.76 -2.86
C PRO A 91 1.72 24.81 -4.00
N PHE A 92 1.31 23.54 -3.97
CA PHE A 92 1.68 22.54 -4.97
C PHE A 92 0.98 22.79 -6.31
N LYS A 93 1.75 22.76 -7.40
CA LYS A 93 1.23 22.62 -8.77
C LYS A 93 0.68 21.21 -8.96
N VAL A 94 -0.49 21.07 -9.58
CA VAL A 94 -1.18 19.79 -9.74
C VAL A 94 -1.74 19.65 -11.16
N TYR A 95 -1.36 18.57 -11.83
CA TYR A 95 -1.82 18.24 -13.17
C TYR A 95 -2.79 17.05 -13.15
N HIS A 96 -3.79 17.07 -14.03
CA HIS A 96 -4.61 15.90 -14.32
C HIS A 96 -3.76 14.80 -14.96
N GLN A 97 -4.13 13.54 -14.76
CA GLN A 97 -3.44 12.35 -15.26
C GLN A 97 -3.10 12.47 -16.74
N ASP A 98 -4.06 12.65 -17.65
CA ASP A 98 -3.84 12.76 -19.10
C ASP A 98 -2.93 13.93 -19.54
N PHE A 99 -2.68 14.93 -18.70
CA PHE A 99 -1.64 15.93 -18.97
C PHE A 99 -0.29 15.50 -18.37
N TRP A 100 -0.30 15.05 -17.11
CA TRP A 100 0.87 14.56 -16.38
C TRP A 100 1.56 13.39 -17.12
N TRP A 101 0.79 12.55 -17.81
CA TRP A 101 1.25 11.43 -18.63
C TRP A 101 1.54 11.77 -20.11
N SER A 102 1.45 13.04 -20.52
CA SER A 102 1.66 13.44 -21.93
C SER A 102 2.98 14.15 -22.15
N ASP A 103 3.51 14.05 -23.38
CA ASP A 103 4.79 14.66 -23.84
C ASP A 103 4.75 16.21 -23.95
N LYS A 104 3.97 16.87 -23.10
CA LYS A 104 3.73 18.33 -23.08
C LYS A 104 4.50 19.05 -21.97
N TRP A 105 5.23 18.31 -21.15
CA TRP A 105 6.11 18.79 -20.08
C TRP A 105 7.12 17.67 -19.77
N ASP A 106 8.27 18.03 -19.19
CA ASP A 106 9.27 17.05 -18.74
C ASP A 106 9.70 17.37 -17.29
N PRO A 107 9.61 16.42 -16.33
CA PRO A 107 10.05 16.64 -14.95
C PRO A 107 11.55 17.00 -14.83
N MET A 108 12.38 16.73 -15.84
CA MET A 108 13.79 17.13 -15.89
C MET A 108 14.00 18.63 -16.19
N GLU A 109 13.00 19.35 -16.72
CA GLU A 109 13.06 20.82 -16.87
C GLU A 109 13.17 21.55 -15.52
N HIS A 110 12.83 20.89 -14.42
CA HIS A 110 12.98 21.39 -13.05
C HIS A 110 14.35 21.09 -12.42
N GLY A 111 15.25 20.41 -13.14
CA GLY A 111 16.55 19.93 -12.65
C GLY A 111 17.49 21.04 -12.18
N ARG A 112 18.20 20.79 -11.06
CA ARG A 112 19.08 21.78 -10.40
C ARG A 112 20.44 21.18 -10.04
N ASP A 113 21.47 22.01 -10.04
CA ASP A 113 22.73 21.70 -9.37
C ASP A 113 22.61 21.88 -7.85
N PHE A 114 23.36 21.09 -7.10
CA PHE A 114 23.36 21.15 -5.63
C PHE A 114 24.18 22.35 -5.12
N ASP A 115 23.56 23.21 -4.30
CA ASP A 115 24.21 24.34 -3.65
C ASP A 115 24.79 23.92 -2.28
N PHE A 116 26.12 23.95 -2.17
CA PHE A 116 26.86 23.70 -0.93
C PHE A 116 26.84 24.89 0.05
N GLY A 117 26.15 25.99 -0.27
CA GLY A 117 25.84 27.08 0.66
C GLY A 117 24.54 26.88 1.45
N ARG A 118 23.73 25.86 1.14
CA ARG A 118 22.35 25.69 1.63
C ARG A 118 22.07 24.27 2.13
N GLY A 119 21.03 24.12 2.95
CA GLY A 119 20.65 22.80 3.47
C GLY A 119 20.16 21.87 2.36
N PHE A 120 20.42 20.55 2.46
CA PHE A 120 19.90 19.59 1.48
C PHE A 120 18.37 19.54 1.48
N PHE A 121 17.76 19.39 2.67
CA PHE A 121 16.30 19.29 2.80
C PHE A 121 15.57 20.61 2.50
N GLU A 122 16.28 21.74 2.51
CA GLU A 122 15.79 23.06 2.09
C GLU A 122 15.59 23.08 0.57
N GLN A 123 16.65 22.79 -0.19
CA GLN A 123 16.63 22.71 -1.66
C GLN A 123 15.66 21.62 -2.17
N PHE A 124 15.62 20.48 -1.49
CA PHE A 124 14.69 19.39 -1.79
C PHE A 124 13.22 19.78 -1.56
N GLY A 125 12.93 20.54 -0.51
CA GLY A 125 11.59 21.07 -0.24
C GLY A 125 11.11 22.11 -1.27
N GLU A 126 12.01 22.95 -1.77
CA GLU A 126 11.72 23.87 -2.88
C GLU A 126 11.38 23.12 -4.17
N LEU A 127 12.20 22.13 -4.54
CA LEU A 127 11.95 21.28 -5.71
C LEU A 127 10.59 20.57 -5.62
N MET A 128 10.22 20.06 -4.42
CA MET A 128 8.92 19.43 -4.16
C MET A 128 7.72 20.38 -4.35
N GLY A 129 7.89 21.68 -4.09
CA GLY A 129 6.86 22.70 -4.34
C GLY A 129 6.74 23.07 -5.82
N GLU A 130 7.83 23.00 -6.57
CA GLU A 130 7.89 23.45 -7.96
C GLU A 130 7.61 22.37 -9.01
N VAL A 131 7.90 21.11 -8.74
CA VAL A 131 7.58 19.98 -9.65
C VAL A 131 6.07 19.68 -9.61
N PRO A 132 5.39 19.56 -10.76
CA PRO A 132 3.97 19.21 -10.83
C PRO A 132 3.61 17.81 -10.30
N HIS A 133 2.67 17.77 -9.35
CA HIS A 133 2.13 16.54 -8.79
C HIS A 133 0.98 15.98 -9.64
N MET A 134 0.82 14.65 -9.65
CA MET A 134 -0.35 14.01 -10.27
C MET A 134 -1.57 14.22 -9.37
N SER A 135 -2.70 14.62 -9.95
CA SER A 135 -3.91 14.97 -9.17
C SER A 135 -4.46 13.85 -8.28
N ILE A 136 -4.52 12.61 -8.79
CA ILE A 136 -4.94 11.38 -8.12
C ILE A 136 -4.19 10.22 -8.77
N SER A 137 -3.70 9.22 -8.01
CA SER A 137 -2.96 8.08 -8.59
C SER A 137 -3.90 7.09 -9.28
N ILE A 138 -4.05 7.21 -10.59
CA ILE A 138 -4.87 6.34 -11.44
C ILE A 138 -4.00 5.83 -12.59
N ASP A 139 -3.68 4.53 -12.58
CA ASP A 139 -2.89 3.86 -13.63
C ASP A 139 -3.84 3.02 -14.53
N ASN A 140 -3.73 3.16 -15.86
CA ASN A 140 -4.44 2.35 -16.88
C ASN A 140 -5.94 2.09 -16.58
N SER A 141 -6.73 3.14 -16.32
CA SER A 141 -8.11 3.00 -15.86
C SER A 141 -9.09 3.89 -16.63
N VAL A 142 -10.36 3.51 -16.73
CA VAL A 142 -11.38 4.13 -17.61
C VAL A 142 -12.67 4.44 -16.85
N ASN A 143 -13.18 5.68 -16.89
CA ASN A 143 -14.41 6.09 -16.20
C ASN A 143 -14.32 5.81 -14.68
N SER A 144 -13.24 6.28 -14.05
CA SER A 144 -12.91 5.95 -12.65
C SER A 144 -12.43 7.18 -11.85
N ASP A 145 -12.87 8.36 -12.26
CA ASP A 145 -12.24 9.67 -11.97
C ASP A 145 -12.33 10.13 -10.50
N TYR A 146 -13.03 9.36 -9.65
CA TYR A 146 -13.21 9.59 -8.22
C TYR A 146 -12.47 8.55 -7.35
N SER A 147 -11.70 7.63 -7.96
CA SER A 147 -10.95 6.57 -7.29
C SER A 147 -9.46 6.92 -7.19
N ASN A 148 -8.72 6.38 -6.20
CA ASN A 148 -7.31 6.69 -5.98
C ASN A 148 -6.47 5.45 -5.62
N PHE A 149 -5.18 5.48 -5.96
CA PHE A 149 -4.25 4.33 -5.93
C PHE A 149 -4.79 3.10 -6.69
N ILE A 150 -5.54 3.32 -7.78
CA ILE A 150 -6.10 2.25 -8.61
C ILE A 150 -5.26 1.94 -9.85
N LEU A 151 -5.27 0.67 -10.27
CA LEU A 151 -4.54 0.15 -11.43
C LEU A 151 -5.45 -0.75 -12.28
N ASN A 152 -5.40 -0.63 -13.62
CA ASN A 152 -6.10 -1.53 -14.56
C ASN A 152 -7.63 -1.59 -14.39
N SER A 153 -8.26 -0.52 -13.89
CA SER A 153 -9.65 -0.56 -13.39
C SER A 153 -10.64 0.24 -14.25
N LYS A 154 -11.93 -0.14 -14.31
CA LYS A 154 -12.91 0.55 -15.17
C LYS A 154 -14.29 0.72 -14.53
N ASN A 155 -14.98 1.84 -14.78
CA ASN A 155 -16.26 2.16 -14.16
C ASN A 155 -16.19 2.10 -12.61
N CYS A 156 -15.08 2.56 -12.02
CA CYS A 156 -14.83 2.48 -10.58
C CYS A 156 -14.95 3.86 -9.93
N TYR A 157 -16.03 4.10 -9.18
CA TYR A 157 -16.24 5.30 -8.38
C TYR A 157 -15.72 5.06 -6.94
N LEU A 158 -15.12 6.08 -6.30
CA LEU A 158 -14.64 6.07 -4.90
C LEU A 158 -13.95 4.77 -4.40
N VAL A 159 -13.19 4.09 -5.27
CA VAL A 159 -12.36 2.93 -4.94
C VAL A 159 -10.96 3.40 -4.53
N TYR A 160 -10.46 2.91 -3.40
CA TYR A 160 -9.13 3.23 -2.88
C TYR A 160 -8.23 1.98 -2.85
N GLY A 161 -7.00 2.09 -3.36
CA GLY A 161 -5.95 1.07 -3.17
C GLY A 161 -6.21 -0.30 -3.79
N ALA A 162 -6.94 -0.40 -4.90
CA ALA A 162 -7.32 -1.68 -5.54
C ALA A 162 -6.72 -1.84 -6.96
N GLY A 163 -6.76 -3.04 -7.56
CA GLY A 163 -6.12 -3.23 -8.88
C GLY A 163 -6.64 -4.40 -9.72
N ASN A 164 -7.09 -4.07 -10.94
CA ASN A 164 -7.85 -4.86 -11.94
C ASN A 164 -9.38 -4.92 -11.68
N CYS A 165 -9.96 -3.84 -11.16
CA CYS A 165 -11.38 -3.74 -10.76
C CYS A 165 -12.30 -3.34 -11.94
N GLU A 166 -13.57 -3.76 -11.96
CA GLU A 166 -14.54 -3.18 -12.90
C GLU A 166 -15.97 -3.07 -12.30
N ASP A 167 -16.73 -2.04 -12.69
CA ASP A 167 -18.09 -1.68 -12.19
C ASP A 167 -18.22 -1.65 -10.64
N MET A 168 -17.45 -0.78 -9.98
CA MET A 168 -17.33 -0.67 -8.50
C MET A 168 -17.60 0.75 -7.99
N ILE A 169 -18.00 0.97 -6.72
CA ILE A 169 -18.56 2.27 -6.28
C ILE A 169 -18.03 2.84 -4.93
N TYR A 170 -17.48 2.04 -3.98
CA TYR A 170 -17.16 2.51 -2.62
C TYR A 170 -16.02 1.77 -1.84
N ALA A 171 -14.91 1.36 -2.46
CA ALA A 171 -13.90 0.52 -1.76
C ALA A 171 -12.80 1.22 -0.94
N ASP A 172 -12.30 0.52 0.08
CA ASP A 172 -11.00 0.78 0.74
C ASP A 172 -10.16 -0.52 0.77
N PHE A 173 -9.30 -0.69 -0.24
CA PHE A 173 -8.58 -1.93 -0.67
C PHE A 173 -9.55 -3.05 -1.13
N VAL A 174 -9.28 -3.76 -2.25
CA VAL A 174 -10.00 -4.96 -2.79
C VAL A 174 -9.11 -5.64 -3.84
N ILE A 175 -9.29 -6.96 -4.07
CA ILE A 175 -8.76 -7.66 -5.25
C ILE A 175 -9.90 -8.20 -6.16
N ASN A 176 -10.70 -7.24 -6.67
CA ASN A 176 -11.53 -7.31 -7.89
C ASN A 176 -12.82 -8.18 -7.93
N CYS A 177 -14.00 -7.55 -8.08
CA CYS A 177 -14.97 -7.81 -9.18
C CYS A 177 -16.34 -7.09 -8.99
N LYS A 178 -17.37 -7.56 -9.72
CA LYS A 178 -18.08 -6.73 -10.72
C LYS A 178 -19.59 -6.55 -10.55
N GLN A 179 -20.20 -7.27 -9.62
CA GLN A 179 -21.33 -6.71 -8.89
C GLN A 179 -20.77 -6.44 -7.51
N SER A 180 -20.60 -5.15 -7.25
CA SER A 180 -19.97 -4.64 -6.04
C SER A 180 -21.02 -4.62 -4.89
N MET A 181 -20.90 -3.99 -3.73
CA MET A 181 -20.16 -2.80 -3.37
C MET A 181 -19.21 -3.00 -2.17
N ASP A 182 -18.05 -3.59 -2.51
CA ASP A 182 -16.72 -3.10 -2.09
C ASP A 182 -16.15 -3.37 -0.65
N CYS A 183 -15.28 -4.38 -0.46
CA CYS A 183 -14.42 -4.49 0.75
C CYS A 183 -13.10 -5.32 0.62
N SER A 184 -12.21 -5.27 1.64
CA SER A 184 -10.74 -5.40 1.52
C SER A 184 -10.02 -6.74 1.72
N HIS A 185 -10.42 -7.56 2.69
CA HIS A 185 -10.60 -8.95 2.29
C HIS A 185 -11.85 -8.97 1.43
N THR A 186 -11.98 -9.85 0.46
CA THR A 186 -13.23 -9.88 -0.32
C THR A 186 -14.37 -10.26 0.64
N ASN A 187 -15.26 -9.30 0.90
CA ASN A 187 -16.13 -9.18 2.07
C ASN A 187 -17.19 -8.13 1.69
N ASP A 188 -18.42 -8.22 2.18
CA ASP A 188 -19.56 -7.29 2.00
C ASP A 188 -19.83 -6.69 0.61
N CYS A 189 -19.47 -7.38 -0.47
CA CYS A 189 -20.04 -7.11 -1.79
C CYS A 189 -21.57 -7.40 -1.75
N ILE A 190 -22.43 -6.70 -2.50
CA ILE A 190 -23.90 -6.80 -2.34
C ILE A 190 -24.60 -6.65 -3.70
N SER A 191 -24.96 -7.74 -4.39
CA SER A 191 -24.64 -9.15 -4.12
C SER A 191 -23.13 -9.40 -4.04
N CYS A 192 -22.61 -10.17 -3.07
CA CYS A 192 -21.28 -10.76 -3.30
C CYS A 192 -21.46 -11.76 -4.42
N TYR A 193 -21.04 -11.42 -5.62
CA TYR A 193 -20.41 -12.48 -6.38
C TYR A 193 -19.03 -12.72 -5.74
N GLU A 194 -18.89 -13.84 -5.01
CA GLU A 194 -17.61 -14.37 -4.49
C GLU A 194 -16.76 -13.41 -3.65
N ALA A 195 -17.23 -13.16 -2.42
CA ALA A 195 -16.34 -12.73 -1.34
C ALA A 195 -15.48 -13.93 -0.83
N ILE A 196 -14.31 -13.69 -0.23
CA ILE A 196 -13.31 -14.68 0.23
C ILE A 196 -12.51 -14.05 1.40
N ASN A 197 -12.44 -14.75 2.55
CA ASN A 197 -12.44 -14.13 3.88
C ASN A 197 -13.73 -13.33 4.11
N CYS A 198 -14.83 -14.06 3.94
CA CYS A 198 -16.17 -13.64 4.28
C CYS A 198 -16.36 -13.55 5.79
N ASP A 199 -16.00 -12.38 6.30
CA ASP A 199 -16.99 -11.65 7.08
C ASP A 199 -18.12 -11.15 6.14
N GLU A 200 -19.29 -10.85 6.72
CA GLU A 200 -20.32 -9.97 6.13
C GLU A 200 -20.76 -10.28 4.67
N CYS A 201 -21.75 -11.17 4.41
CA CYS A 201 -22.17 -11.58 3.05
C CYS A 201 -23.65 -12.08 2.92
N PHE A 202 -24.50 -11.39 2.12
CA PHE A 202 -25.91 -11.76 1.84
C PHE A 202 -26.41 -11.30 0.45
N GLY A 203 -27.36 -12.04 -0.13
CA GLY A 203 -27.81 -11.85 -1.52
C GLY A 203 -26.77 -12.33 -2.55
N CYS A 204 -25.82 -13.17 -2.12
CA CYS A 204 -24.59 -13.48 -2.82
C CYS A 204 -24.72 -14.67 -3.79
N SER A 205 -23.60 -15.07 -4.38
CA SER A 205 -23.24 -16.48 -4.49
C SER A 205 -22.07 -16.71 -3.51
N TYR A 206 -22.32 -17.45 -2.41
CA TYR A 206 -21.47 -17.48 -1.21
C TYR A 206 -20.02 -17.89 -1.59
N SER A 207 -18.98 -17.11 -1.29
CA SER A 207 -18.33 -16.94 0.04
C SER A 207 -17.38 -18.10 0.41
N ILE A 208 -16.16 -17.82 0.88
CA ILE A 208 -15.19 -18.85 1.37
C ILE A 208 -14.48 -18.34 2.63
N ASN A 209 -14.17 -19.25 3.58
CA ASN A 209 -13.86 -18.96 4.99
C ASN A 209 -15.01 -18.18 5.63
N CYS A 210 -16.12 -18.89 5.87
CA CYS A 210 -17.38 -18.28 6.27
C CYS A 210 -17.79 -18.72 7.68
N SER A 211 -18.17 -17.75 8.50
CA SER A 211 -19.27 -17.98 9.44
C SER A 211 -20.50 -17.18 9.01
N ASN A 212 -21.66 -17.49 9.60
CA ASN A 212 -22.87 -16.66 9.62
C ASN A 212 -23.46 -16.05 8.30
N CYS A 213 -23.01 -16.43 7.10
CA CYS A 213 -23.52 -15.90 5.81
C CYS A 213 -24.94 -16.41 5.46
N THR A 214 -25.80 -15.61 4.78
CA THR A 214 -27.24 -15.95 4.56
C THR A 214 -27.84 -15.49 3.20
N ASP A 215 -28.68 -16.35 2.61
CA ASP A 215 -29.49 -16.22 1.37
C ASP A 215 -28.75 -15.91 0.04
N CYS A 216 -28.06 -16.95 -0.45
CA CYS A 216 -27.10 -16.94 -1.56
C CYS A 216 -26.92 -18.39 -2.13
N ILE A 217 -25.86 -18.66 -2.93
CA ILE A 217 -25.44 -20.02 -3.37
C ILE A 217 -23.88 -20.17 -3.51
N GLY A 218 -23.16 -21.09 -2.84
CA GLY A 218 -21.71 -21.36 -3.10
C GLY A 218 -20.72 -21.94 -2.03
N CYS A 219 -20.82 -21.69 -0.71
CA CYS A 219 -19.69 -21.69 0.26
C CYS A 219 -19.14 -22.97 0.93
N SER A 220 -18.02 -22.80 1.64
CA SER A 220 -17.31 -23.85 2.40
C SER A 220 -16.76 -23.36 3.75
N ASP A 221 -16.33 -24.32 4.58
CA ASP A 221 -15.80 -24.16 5.95
C ASP A 221 -16.75 -23.42 6.89
N CYS A 222 -18.00 -23.90 6.93
CA CYS A 222 -19.14 -23.14 7.39
C CYS A 222 -19.53 -23.35 8.87
N THR A 223 -18.94 -22.53 9.74
CA THR A 223 -19.39 -22.41 11.13
C THR A 223 -20.60 -21.46 11.20
N TRP A 224 -21.82 -21.98 11.39
CA TRP A 224 -23.10 -21.22 11.43
C TRP A 224 -23.60 -20.60 10.11
N CYS A 225 -23.02 -20.91 8.94
CA CYS A 225 -23.60 -20.46 7.67
C CYS A 225 -25.02 -20.98 7.45
N LYS A 226 -25.78 -20.28 6.61
CA LYS A 226 -26.87 -20.87 5.85
C LYS A 226 -26.71 -20.56 4.37
N TYR A 227 -26.23 -21.55 3.62
CA TYR A 227 -27.14 -22.02 2.57
C TYR A 227 -28.33 -22.67 3.32
N CYS A 228 -29.56 -22.14 3.30
CA CYS A 228 -30.12 -21.63 2.06
C CYS A 228 -30.29 -22.86 1.17
N ILE A 229 -29.48 -22.92 0.12
CA ILE A 229 -29.56 -23.92 -0.95
C ILE A 229 -28.11 -24.42 -1.31
N ARG A 230 -27.57 -25.45 -0.60
CA ARG A 230 -26.26 -26.21 -0.75
C ARG A 230 -25.19 -26.29 0.38
N CYS A 231 -25.50 -26.25 1.67
CA CYS A 231 -24.47 -26.12 2.74
C CYS A 231 -23.49 -27.29 2.94
N THR A 232 -22.19 -26.98 3.14
CA THR A 232 -21.10 -27.95 3.39
C THR A 232 -20.36 -27.66 4.70
N ASP A 233 -19.95 -28.72 5.40
CA ASP A 233 -19.60 -28.78 6.86
C ASP A 233 -20.58 -28.08 7.82
N LEU A 234 -21.76 -27.70 7.33
CA LEU A 234 -22.94 -27.60 8.16
C LEU A 234 -23.25 -29.01 8.68
N GLN A 235 -23.46 -29.14 9.99
CA GLN A 235 -23.50 -30.44 10.66
C GLN A 235 -24.82 -31.21 10.42
N ASN A 236 -25.10 -31.62 9.17
CA ASN A 236 -25.90 -32.77 8.73
C ASN A 236 -25.93 -32.98 7.19
N THR A 237 -26.33 -32.00 6.36
CA THR A 237 -26.65 -32.24 4.91
C THR A 237 -26.65 -31.00 4.00
N GLU A 238 -26.37 -31.20 2.70
CA GLU A 238 -26.21 -30.19 1.62
C GLU A 238 -27.46 -29.84 0.78
N TYR A 239 -28.28 -30.81 0.33
CA TYR A 239 -29.67 -30.54 -0.10
C TYR A 239 -30.60 -30.36 1.12
N ALA A 240 -30.03 -29.80 2.18
CA ALA A 240 -30.62 -28.67 2.85
C ALA A 240 -31.40 -27.77 1.88
N ILE A 241 -32.72 -27.86 1.99
CA ILE A 241 -33.37 -26.78 2.72
C ILE A 241 -33.01 -27.01 4.20
N ASP A 242 -32.23 -26.10 4.78
CA ASP A 242 -31.83 -26.05 6.20
C ASP A 242 -31.30 -27.37 6.82
N ASN A 243 -30.06 -27.72 6.50
CA ASN A 243 -29.29 -28.85 7.05
C ASN A 243 -29.98 -30.23 6.97
N THR A 244 -31.05 -30.37 6.19
CA THR A 244 -31.98 -31.50 6.22
C THR A 244 -32.12 -32.12 4.83
N PRO A 245 -32.07 -33.46 4.64
CA PRO A 245 -32.21 -34.07 3.32
C PRO A 245 -33.61 -33.86 2.70
N VAL A 246 -33.75 -32.88 1.78
CA VAL A 246 -34.98 -32.72 0.98
C VAL A 246 -34.78 -33.12 -0.48
N THR A 247 -35.89 -33.29 -1.22
CA THR A 247 -35.85 -33.65 -2.65
C THR A 247 -35.61 -32.43 -3.54
N LYS A 248 -34.90 -32.67 -4.65
CA LYS A 248 -34.47 -31.65 -5.62
C LYS A 248 -35.63 -30.86 -6.24
N GLU A 249 -36.76 -31.52 -6.55
CA GLU A 249 -37.95 -30.87 -7.12
C GLU A 249 -38.66 -29.94 -6.12
N ALA A 250 -38.57 -30.20 -4.81
CA ALA A 250 -39.05 -29.27 -3.79
C ALA A 250 -38.10 -28.08 -3.67
N TYR A 251 -36.82 -28.36 -3.44
CA TYR A 251 -35.72 -27.41 -3.37
C TYR A 251 -35.68 -26.41 -4.54
N LEU A 252 -35.83 -26.87 -5.79
CA LEU A 252 -35.78 -25.99 -6.97
C LEU A 252 -37.06 -25.14 -7.14
N LYS A 253 -38.18 -25.61 -6.60
CA LYS A 253 -39.44 -24.86 -6.56
C LYS A 253 -39.34 -23.72 -5.55
N GLU A 254 -38.71 -23.99 -4.41
CA GLU A 254 -38.36 -22.98 -3.40
C GLU A 254 -37.33 -21.98 -3.96
N PHE A 255 -36.26 -22.45 -4.62
CA PHE A 255 -35.25 -21.58 -5.22
C PHE A 255 -35.82 -20.55 -6.20
N ALA A 256 -36.74 -20.98 -7.07
CA ALA A 256 -37.40 -20.12 -8.05
C ALA A 256 -38.44 -19.13 -7.43
N VAL A 257 -38.75 -19.29 -6.14
CA VAL A 257 -39.48 -18.32 -5.32
C VAL A 257 -38.48 -17.38 -4.62
N ILE A 258 -37.45 -17.92 -3.96
CA ILE A 258 -36.40 -17.20 -3.24
C ILE A 258 -35.72 -16.14 -4.13
N GLN A 259 -35.40 -16.48 -5.39
CA GLN A 259 -34.81 -15.55 -6.38
C GLN A 259 -35.60 -14.25 -6.67
N LYS A 260 -36.79 -14.05 -6.09
CA LYS A 260 -37.62 -12.84 -6.28
C LYS A 260 -37.72 -11.96 -5.03
N THR A 261 -36.91 -12.25 -4.01
CA THR A 261 -36.90 -11.56 -2.71
C THR A 261 -35.45 -11.30 -2.28
N ASN A 262 -35.17 -10.12 -1.71
CA ASN A 262 -33.82 -9.72 -1.30
C ASN A 262 -33.58 -9.99 0.20
N TRP A 263 -32.41 -10.53 0.57
CA TRP A 263 -31.94 -10.68 1.97
C TRP A 263 -30.33 -10.23 2.21
N LEU A 264 -29.22 -8.87 3.75
CA LEU A 264 -27.91 -8.38 4.33
C LEU A 264 -27.67 -9.12 5.65
N TYR A 265 -26.65 -10.00 5.73
CA TYR A 265 -26.33 -10.72 6.96
C TYR A 265 -24.86 -11.16 7.09
N LYS A 266 -24.37 -11.15 8.35
CA LYS A 266 -23.02 -10.71 8.71
C LYS A 266 -22.45 -11.30 10.01
N GLU A 267 -21.29 -11.98 9.91
CA GLU A 267 -20.24 -12.28 10.92
C GLU A 267 -19.18 -13.17 10.23
N THR A 268 -18.21 -13.81 10.90
CA THR A 268 -16.85 -13.35 11.31
C THR A 268 -15.95 -14.57 11.68
N SER A 269 -14.82 -14.86 10.99
CA SER A 269 -13.72 -15.69 11.57
C SER A 269 -12.33 -15.45 10.94
N GLN A 270 -11.32 -15.12 11.76
CA GLN A 270 -9.93 -14.92 11.31
C GLN A 270 -8.89 -15.18 12.42
N VAL A 271 -8.00 -16.14 12.20
CA VAL A 271 -6.62 -16.33 12.75
C VAL A 271 -6.05 -17.64 12.12
N ASN A 272 -4.76 -17.89 11.91
CA ASN A 272 -3.55 -17.06 12.13
C ASN A 272 -2.37 -17.54 11.24
N ASN A 273 -1.55 -16.57 10.82
CA ASN A 273 -0.12 -16.60 10.47
C ASN A 273 0.58 -17.96 10.26
N ILE A 274 1.03 -18.23 9.03
CA ILE A 274 1.59 -19.53 8.60
C ILE A 274 2.94 -19.29 7.88
N GLY A 275 4.10 -19.52 8.49
CA GLY A 275 4.33 -20.13 9.80
C GLY A 275 5.63 -19.72 10.51
N SER A 276 5.70 -18.45 10.91
CA SER A 276 6.54 -17.96 12.04
C SER A 276 8.07 -18.06 11.83
N GLU A 277 8.94 -17.66 12.77
CA GLU A 277 8.79 -16.87 14.01
C GLU A 277 9.62 -15.57 13.88
N ASN A 278 9.41 -14.51 14.66
CA ASN A 278 8.24 -14.14 15.48
C ASN A 278 7.24 -13.28 14.68
N VAL A 279 6.03 -13.02 15.21
CA VAL A 279 4.97 -12.27 14.50
C VAL A 279 4.03 -11.52 15.46
N THR A 280 3.61 -10.31 15.10
CA THR A 280 2.34 -9.67 15.53
C THR A 280 1.64 -9.04 14.32
N GLY A 281 0.31 -9.19 14.17
CA GLY A 281 -0.39 -8.57 13.04
C GLY A 281 -1.75 -9.13 12.65
N SER A 282 -1.93 -9.41 11.35
CA SER A 282 -3.07 -10.10 10.73
C SER A 282 -2.59 -10.72 9.40
N HIS A 283 -3.35 -11.67 8.84
CA HIS A 283 -2.86 -12.82 8.05
C HIS A 283 -1.47 -12.71 7.37
N ILE A 284 -0.48 -13.34 7.99
CA ILE A 284 0.93 -13.37 7.55
C ILE A 284 1.33 -14.74 6.95
N ILE A 285 2.10 -14.72 5.87
CA ILE A 285 2.74 -15.86 5.19
C ILE A 285 4.14 -15.40 4.75
N ASN A 286 5.13 -16.27 4.46
CA ASN A 286 5.52 -17.45 5.23
C ASN A 286 6.12 -17.05 6.59
N SER A 287 6.49 -15.76 6.78
CA SER A 287 7.14 -15.15 7.97
C SER A 287 8.66 -15.30 8.02
N GLN A 288 9.35 -14.32 8.61
CA GLN A 288 10.25 -14.42 9.78
C GLN A 288 10.27 -13.04 10.50
N ASN A 289 10.57 -13.00 11.81
CA ASN A 289 10.58 -11.86 12.77
C ASN A 289 9.85 -10.55 12.38
N CYS A 290 8.53 -10.65 12.21
CA CYS A 290 7.63 -9.54 11.87
C CYS A 290 7.03 -8.84 13.10
N HIS A 291 6.85 -7.52 13.05
CA HIS A 291 6.13 -6.70 14.03
C HIS A 291 5.51 -5.45 13.35
N GLU A 292 4.63 -4.68 14.00
CA GLU A 292 3.23 -5.08 14.14
C GLU A 292 2.56 -4.89 12.76
N CYS A 293 1.77 -5.84 12.27
CA CYS A 293 1.42 -5.94 10.85
C CYS A 293 -0.08 -5.86 10.50
N ARG A 294 -0.38 -5.55 9.23
CA ARG A 294 -1.54 -6.04 8.45
C ARG A 294 -1.03 -6.65 7.14
N ASP A 295 -1.90 -7.46 6.53
CA ASP A 295 -1.66 -8.80 5.95
C ASP A 295 -0.54 -8.94 4.90
N ILE A 296 0.23 -10.03 4.98
CA ILE A 296 1.56 -10.14 4.33
C ILE A 296 1.83 -11.53 3.72
N THR A 297 2.58 -11.56 2.62
CA THR A 297 3.29 -12.72 2.03
C THR A 297 4.73 -12.28 1.66
N ASP A 298 5.72 -13.10 1.26
CA ASP A 298 6.26 -14.27 1.96
C ASP A 298 7.06 -13.91 3.20
N SER A 299 7.42 -12.63 3.37
CA SER A 299 8.20 -12.09 4.48
C SER A 299 9.66 -12.58 4.63
N GLN A 300 10.48 -11.72 5.23
CA GLN A 300 11.36 -12.02 6.36
C GLN A 300 11.75 -10.68 7.04
N ASP A 301 11.95 -10.73 8.36
CA ASP A 301 12.35 -9.69 9.32
C ASP A 301 11.80 -8.25 9.08
N LEU A 302 10.48 -8.07 9.24
CA LEU A 302 9.74 -6.83 8.90
C LEU A 302 9.24 -5.99 10.10
N ARG A 303 9.16 -4.66 9.93
CA ARG A 303 8.58 -3.69 10.89
C ARG A 303 7.86 -2.50 10.23
N PHE A 304 7.24 -1.62 11.01
CA PHE A 304 5.83 -1.77 11.39
C PHE A 304 4.92 -1.51 10.17
N CYS A 305 4.00 -2.43 9.87
CA CYS A 305 3.56 -2.67 8.49
C CYS A 305 2.03 -2.65 8.31
N HIS A 306 1.56 -2.12 7.18
CA HIS A 306 0.23 -2.40 6.64
C HIS A 306 0.30 -2.76 5.14
N PHE A 307 0.36 -4.08 4.90
CA PHE A 307 0.17 -4.83 3.64
C PHE A 307 1.34 -4.94 2.63
N VAL A 308 1.80 -6.18 2.39
CA VAL A 308 3.03 -6.54 1.64
C VAL A 308 2.95 -7.91 0.94
N SER A 309 3.49 -8.07 -0.28
CA SER A 309 3.63 -9.40 -0.95
C SER A 309 4.62 -9.36 -2.12
N ASN A 310 5.82 -9.98 -2.19
CA ASN A 310 6.56 -10.86 -1.27
C ASN A 310 8.02 -10.37 -1.14
N GLY A 311 8.56 -10.11 0.05
CA GLY A 311 9.92 -9.55 0.17
C GLY A 311 10.56 -9.51 1.58
N SER A 312 11.75 -8.90 1.62
CA SER A 312 12.66 -8.78 2.77
C SER A 312 13.48 -7.48 2.68
N ASP A 313 14.15 -6.97 3.71
CA ASP A 313 13.70 -6.81 5.10
C ASP A 313 13.37 -5.32 5.25
N CYS A 314 12.18 -4.94 5.72
CA CYS A 314 11.69 -3.56 5.58
C CYS A 314 11.04 -3.06 6.88
N TYR A 315 11.29 -1.81 7.27
CA TYR A 315 10.97 -1.31 8.61
C TYR A 315 10.27 0.07 8.57
N ASP A 316 9.08 0.09 7.97
CA ASP A 316 7.89 0.89 8.30
C ASP A 316 7.13 1.24 7.00
N LEU A 317 5.92 0.71 6.79
CA LEU A 317 5.49 0.41 5.42
C LEU A 317 3.97 0.30 5.16
N ASP A 318 3.42 1.16 4.28
CA ASP A 318 2.05 1.02 3.74
C ASP A 318 2.01 1.46 2.23
N PHE A 319 2.25 0.68 1.17
CA PHE A 319 2.07 -0.75 0.83
C PHE A 319 3.18 -1.23 -0.16
N MET A 320 3.44 -2.54 -0.31
CA MET A 320 4.46 -3.08 -1.25
C MET A 320 4.08 -4.37 -2.00
N TRP A 321 4.42 -4.49 -3.30
CA TRP A 321 4.35 -5.76 -4.06
C TRP A 321 5.70 -6.16 -4.70
N SER A 322 6.11 -7.44 -4.71
CA SER A 322 7.55 -7.81 -4.83
C SER A 322 7.81 -9.29 -5.18
N LEU A 323 8.90 -9.55 -5.92
CA LEU A 323 9.43 -10.86 -6.33
C LEU A 323 10.96 -10.78 -6.66
N TRP A 324 11.91 -10.75 -5.73
CA TRP A 324 11.88 -11.00 -4.29
C TRP A 324 12.79 -9.93 -3.64
N GLY A 325 12.22 -9.00 -2.89
CA GLY A 325 12.89 -7.75 -2.50
C GLY A 325 13.97 -7.87 -1.43
N GLU A 326 14.89 -6.90 -1.41
CA GLU A 326 16.08 -6.81 -0.55
C GLU A 326 16.25 -5.35 -0.05
N LEU A 327 15.50 -5.03 1.00
CA LEU A 327 15.45 -3.85 1.88
C LEU A 327 14.85 -2.51 1.39
N GLY A 328 14.06 -1.88 2.28
CA GLY A 328 13.57 -0.51 2.16
C GLY A 328 12.96 0.08 3.46
N TYR A 329 13.09 1.39 3.65
CA TYR A 329 12.70 2.12 4.89
C TYR A 329 12.58 3.63 4.57
N GLU A 330 11.52 4.36 4.94
CA GLU A 330 10.15 3.95 5.23
C GLU A 330 9.27 4.33 4.02
N LEU A 331 8.18 3.60 3.75
CA LEU A 331 7.53 3.60 2.42
C LEU A 331 6.02 3.87 2.44
N CYS A 332 5.55 4.57 1.41
CA CYS A 332 4.15 4.93 1.15
C CYS A 332 3.72 4.71 -0.33
N THR A 333 4.48 3.88 -1.08
CA THR A 333 4.01 2.73 -1.89
C THR A 333 5.14 2.30 -2.84
N SER A 334 5.40 1.00 -3.01
CA SER A 334 6.40 0.51 -3.96
C SER A 334 6.09 -0.84 -4.64
N ALA A 335 6.84 -1.15 -5.70
CA ALA A 335 6.99 -2.51 -6.22
C ALA A 335 8.20 -2.63 -7.18
N GLY A 336 9.16 -3.55 -7.02
CA GLY A 336 9.53 -4.38 -5.86
C GLY A 336 11.07 -4.48 -5.81
N THR A 337 11.67 -4.42 -4.62
CA THR A 337 12.72 -3.40 -4.41
C THR A 337 14.10 -3.93 -3.97
N LYS A 338 15.18 -3.25 -4.41
CA LYS A 338 16.57 -3.42 -3.93
C LYS A 338 17.42 -2.17 -4.27
N TYR A 339 17.77 -1.24 -3.38
CA TYR A 339 17.31 -0.91 -2.02
C TYR A 339 16.58 0.45 -2.12
N SER A 340 15.71 0.85 -1.15
CA SER A 340 14.98 2.15 -1.26
C SER A 340 14.71 2.94 0.03
N PHE A 341 14.92 4.27 -0.08
CA PHE A 341 14.60 5.37 0.85
C PHE A 341 14.03 6.56 0.04
N TRP A 342 13.13 7.45 0.47
CA TRP A 342 12.08 7.47 1.50
C TRP A 342 10.75 7.65 0.75
N THR A 343 9.98 6.58 0.50
CA THR A 343 9.32 6.49 -0.81
C THR A 343 7.84 6.86 -0.84
N TYR A 344 7.44 7.67 -1.82
CA TYR A 344 6.06 7.91 -2.22
C TYR A 344 6.03 8.41 -3.69
N ILE A 345 5.56 7.67 -4.68
CA ILE A 345 5.64 6.22 -4.91
C ILE A 345 7.01 5.89 -5.57
N CYS A 346 7.48 4.63 -5.59
CA CYS A 346 8.47 4.17 -6.60
C CYS A 346 8.16 2.77 -7.12
N ARG A 347 8.05 2.60 -8.44
CA ARG A 347 7.77 1.28 -9.07
C ARG A 347 8.79 0.97 -10.17
N MET A 348 9.29 -0.26 -10.19
CA MET A 348 10.37 -0.77 -11.06
C MET A 348 11.66 0.06 -10.97
N CYS A 349 12.01 0.50 -9.76
CA CYS A 349 13.20 1.32 -9.49
C CYS A 349 14.33 0.50 -8.83
N THR A 350 15.58 0.88 -9.09
CA THR A 350 16.77 0.21 -8.53
C THR A 350 17.75 1.24 -7.93
N ARG A 351 18.26 0.99 -6.72
CA ARG A 351 19.23 1.88 -6.01
C ARG A 351 18.78 3.36 -5.96
N ILE A 352 17.64 3.61 -5.32
CA ILE A 352 17.05 4.97 -5.20
C ILE A 352 17.11 5.48 -3.77
N PHE A 353 17.62 6.69 -3.62
CA PHE A 353 17.76 7.37 -2.33
C PHE A 353 17.02 8.71 -2.32
N LEU A 354 16.27 8.92 -1.25
CA LEU A 354 15.52 10.13 -0.87
C LEU A 354 14.33 10.57 -1.77
N SER A 355 13.99 9.83 -2.84
CA SER A 355 12.64 9.61 -3.47
C SER A 355 11.58 10.74 -3.60
N GLN A 356 10.83 10.75 -4.71
CA GLN A 356 9.35 10.85 -4.79
C GLN A 356 8.87 10.59 -6.24
N GLU A 357 7.71 9.94 -6.43
CA GLU A 357 7.02 9.52 -7.68
C GLU A 357 7.86 8.93 -8.85
N CYS A 358 9.13 8.59 -8.64
CA CYS A 358 9.98 8.05 -9.69
C CYS A 358 9.50 6.66 -10.14
N ARG A 359 9.46 6.35 -11.45
CA ARG A 359 9.10 4.99 -11.92
C ARG A 359 9.97 4.57 -13.11
N SER A 360 10.55 3.37 -13.06
CA SER A 360 11.62 2.90 -13.97
C SER A 360 12.90 3.77 -13.94
N CYS A 361 13.55 3.92 -12.79
CA CYS A 361 14.82 4.69 -12.68
C CYS A 361 15.92 3.89 -11.95
N GLU A 362 17.18 4.23 -12.19
CA GLU A 362 18.37 3.57 -11.60
C GLU A 362 19.41 4.59 -11.10
N ASP A 363 20.07 4.33 -9.97
CA ASP A 363 21.11 5.20 -9.38
C ASP A 363 20.70 6.68 -9.25
N CYS A 364 19.83 6.99 -8.31
CA CYS A 364 19.40 8.36 -8.04
C CYS A 364 19.50 8.75 -6.56
N PHE A 365 19.88 10.00 -6.28
CA PHE A 365 20.03 10.54 -4.93
C PHE A 365 19.34 11.91 -4.80
N GLY A 366 18.22 11.97 -4.06
CA GLY A 366 17.43 13.19 -3.90
C GLY A 366 16.68 13.59 -5.17
N CYS A 367 15.77 12.75 -5.65
CA CYS A 367 15.04 12.93 -6.92
C CYS A 367 13.51 12.99 -6.69
N ILE A 368 12.78 13.78 -7.49
CA ILE A 368 11.33 14.01 -7.36
C ILE A 368 10.66 13.97 -8.74
N GLY A 369 10.07 12.83 -9.11
CA GLY A 369 9.15 12.70 -10.26
C GLY A 369 9.74 12.16 -11.57
N LEU A 370 10.91 11.51 -11.55
CA LEU A 370 11.60 11.06 -12.76
C LEU A 370 11.04 9.75 -13.35
N ARG A 371 11.05 9.61 -14.68
CA ARG A 371 10.70 8.36 -15.38
C ARG A 371 11.72 8.02 -16.45
N ASN A 372 12.22 6.77 -16.44
CA ASN A 372 13.23 6.26 -17.37
C ASN A 372 14.54 7.08 -17.43
N ALA A 373 15.07 7.43 -16.25
CA ALA A 373 16.32 8.19 -16.08
C ALA A 373 17.31 7.45 -15.16
N GLN A 374 18.61 7.80 -15.25
CA GLN A 374 19.70 7.23 -14.46
C GLN A 374 20.75 8.26 -14.05
N TYR A 375 21.48 8.03 -12.94
CA TYR A 375 22.55 8.92 -12.42
C TYR A 375 22.06 10.36 -12.16
N CYS A 376 20.97 10.48 -11.39
CA CYS A 376 20.27 11.77 -11.18
C CYS A 376 20.31 12.29 -9.73
N ILE A 377 20.46 13.61 -9.60
CA ILE A 377 20.41 14.37 -8.33
C ILE A 377 19.53 15.61 -8.58
N LEU A 378 18.56 15.90 -7.71
CA LEU A 378 17.65 17.05 -7.79
C LEU A 378 17.08 17.27 -9.21
N ASN A 379 16.53 16.20 -9.79
CA ASN A 379 16.00 16.09 -11.16
C ASN A 379 16.99 16.35 -12.31
N LYS A 380 18.26 16.69 -12.04
CA LYS A 380 19.30 16.82 -13.04
C LYS A 380 20.04 15.49 -13.23
N GLN A 381 20.27 15.12 -14.49
CA GLN A 381 21.10 13.97 -14.86
C GLN A 381 22.58 14.36 -14.98
N TYR A 382 23.45 13.46 -14.55
CA TYR A 382 24.91 13.58 -14.57
C TYR A 382 25.54 12.39 -15.31
N THR A 383 26.83 12.48 -15.64
CA THR A 383 27.59 11.26 -15.96
C THR A 383 27.75 10.38 -14.71
N LYS A 384 28.03 9.09 -14.90
CA LYS A 384 28.25 8.16 -13.81
C LYS A 384 29.38 8.65 -12.88
N GLU A 385 30.48 9.08 -13.48
CA GLU A 385 31.69 9.52 -12.79
C GLU A 385 31.45 10.80 -11.98
N GLU A 386 30.64 11.73 -12.50
CA GLU A 386 30.20 12.92 -11.76
C GLU A 386 29.27 12.57 -10.59
N TYR A 387 28.27 11.70 -10.81
CA TYR A 387 27.34 11.22 -9.79
C TYR A 387 28.08 10.53 -8.64
N GLU A 388 28.92 9.54 -8.97
CA GLU A 388 29.77 8.81 -8.03
C GLU A 388 30.75 9.74 -7.30
N ALA A 389 31.24 10.81 -7.92
CA ALA A 389 32.10 11.80 -7.27
C ALA A 389 31.34 12.90 -6.48
N LEU A 390 30.03 13.08 -6.68
CA LEU A 390 29.24 14.16 -6.09
C LEU A 390 28.44 13.71 -4.87
N VAL A 391 27.75 12.56 -4.93
CA VAL A 391 26.92 12.06 -3.82
C VAL A 391 27.70 11.94 -2.49
N PRO A 392 28.94 11.40 -2.45
CA PRO A 392 29.81 11.45 -1.26
C PRO A 392 30.02 12.83 -0.62
N LYS A 393 30.04 13.89 -1.44
CA LYS A 393 30.24 15.27 -0.97
C LYS A 393 28.95 15.83 -0.36
N ILE A 394 27.81 15.52 -0.99
CA ILE A 394 26.48 15.91 -0.49
C ILE A 394 26.20 15.22 0.85
N ILE A 395 26.43 13.91 0.97
CA ILE A 395 26.22 13.17 2.22
C ILE A 395 27.10 13.70 3.36
N LYS A 396 28.33 14.15 3.07
CA LYS A 396 29.21 14.79 4.06
C LYS A 396 28.78 16.21 4.48
N HIS A 397 27.88 16.83 3.73
CA HIS A 397 27.34 18.17 3.99
C HIS A 397 25.97 18.13 4.72
N MET A 398 25.32 16.97 4.77
CA MET A 398 24.03 16.72 5.44
C MET A 398 24.17 16.57 6.96
#